data_AF-A0AAU2U8U7-F1
#
_entry.id   AF-A0AAU2U8U7-F1
#
_cell.length_a   1.000
_cell.length_b   1.000
_cell.length_c   1.000
_cell.angle_alpha   90.00
_cell.angle_beta   90.00
_cell.angle_gamma   90.00
#
_symmetry.space_group_name_H-M   'P 1'
#
loop_
_entity.id
_entity.type
_entity.pdbx_description
1 polymer ?
#
loop_
_entity_poly.entity_id
_entity_poly.type
_entity_poly.pdbx_seq_one_letter_code
_entity_poly.pdbx_strand_id
1 'polypeptide(L)'
;MTEIDNIRIVPLADDPSLISRVYEINDSWPVFTPHDMVASALLSRVPEDFPQYCVAATDGDRVVARGLAVPFNSVLDGREEMPDQGWDRVLAWAFRDRRHGNAVTAASALEISVDADHLGRGLSYRMLSALRRAAGRQGHDALLAPVRPTAKHLDPRVPMTEYLRRRRDDGLPADPWVRVHVKAGGTIEKVAPASMTVSGSLAQWRQWTGLPFDRDGQVEVPGALAPVHCDTAHDHAVYVEPNVWIRHGGEPHTA
;
A
#
# COMPACT_ATOMS: atom_id res chain seq x y z
N MET A 1 2.15 -36.46 3.86
CA MET A 1 1.55 -35.27 4.46
C MET A 1 2.70 -34.33 4.74
N THR A 2 2.98 -33.43 3.80
CA THR A 2 4.18 -32.57 3.86
C THR A 2 3.70 -31.22 4.38
N GLU A 3 3.95 -30.92 5.65
CA GLU A 3 3.87 -29.55 6.17
C GLU A 3 5.00 -28.76 5.50
N ILE A 4 4.68 -28.01 4.44
CA ILE A 4 5.70 -27.35 3.59
C ILE A 4 6.08 -25.95 4.12
N ASP A 5 5.33 -25.35 5.06
CA ASP A 5 5.85 -24.25 5.87
C ASP A 5 5.18 -24.13 7.24
N ASN A 6 5.93 -23.61 8.22
CA ASN A 6 5.47 -23.29 9.57
C ASN A 6 4.86 -21.88 9.65
N ILE A 7 4.40 -21.32 8.53
CA ILE A 7 3.94 -19.93 8.48
C ILE A 7 2.57 -19.83 9.11
N ARG A 8 2.48 -19.09 10.21
CA ARG A 8 1.23 -18.74 10.86
C ARG A 8 0.88 -17.29 10.54
N ILE A 9 -0.34 -17.04 10.06
CA ILE A 9 -0.83 -15.68 9.82
C ILE A 9 -1.94 -15.39 10.83
N VAL A 10 -1.77 -14.34 11.62
CA VAL A 10 -2.74 -13.95 12.66
C VAL A 10 -3.10 -12.47 12.56
N PRO A 11 -4.34 -12.10 12.89
CA PRO A 11 -4.71 -10.71 13.16
C PRO A 11 -3.93 -10.16 14.35
N LEU A 12 -3.52 -8.89 14.29
CA LEU A 12 -2.81 -8.27 15.41
C LEU A 12 -3.69 -8.11 16.67
N ALA A 13 -5.01 -8.03 16.49
CA ALA A 13 -5.95 -8.04 17.61
C ALA A 13 -5.95 -9.37 18.39
N ASP A 14 -5.60 -10.48 17.74
CA ASP A 14 -5.58 -11.82 18.36
C ASP A 14 -4.23 -12.11 19.03
N ASP A 15 -3.15 -11.44 18.59
CA ASP A 15 -1.82 -11.50 19.20
C ASP A 15 -1.17 -10.09 19.25
N PRO A 16 -1.53 -9.27 20.25
CA PRO A 16 -1.01 -7.91 20.38
C PRO A 16 0.51 -7.84 20.61
N SER A 17 1.14 -8.95 21.01
CA SER A 17 2.60 -8.99 21.22
C SER A 17 3.38 -8.78 19.91
N LEU A 18 2.75 -9.04 18.77
CA LEU A 18 3.35 -8.85 17.45
C LEU A 18 3.36 -7.38 17.01
N ILE A 19 2.58 -6.49 17.63
CA ILE A 19 2.44 -5.09 17.24
C ILE A 19 3.80 -4.36 17.25
N SER A 20 4.61 -4.55 18.29
CA SER A 20 5.94 -3.94 18.36
C SER A 20 6.96 -4.56 17.39
N ARG A 21 6.63 -5.72 16.80
CA ARG A 21 7.52 -6.55 15.99
C ARG A 21 7.19 -6.54 14.50
N VAL A 22 6.06 -5.95 14.08
CA VAL A 22 5.64 -5.94 12.66
C VAL A 22 6.61 -5.19 11.73
N TYR A 23 7.50 -4.37 12.29
CA TYR A 23 8.56 -3.67 11.55
C TYR A 23 9.91 -4.41 11.57
N GLU A 24 10.01 -5.60 12.20
CA GLU A 24 11.19 -6.47 12.19
C GLU A 24 11.32 -7.28 10.87
N ILE A 25 11.03 -6.64 9.73
CA ILE A 25 11.15 -7.23 8.40
C ILE A 25 12.08 -6.39 7.53
N ASN A 26 12.86 -7.03 6.67
CA ASN A 26 13.63 -6.33 5.66
C ASN A 26 12.73 -6.04 4.45
N ASP A 27 12.21 -4.82 4.35
CA ASP A 27 11.39 -4.36 3.22
C ASP A 27 12.21 -3.60 2.17
N SER A 28 11.64 -3.44 0.97
CA SER A 28 12.33 -2.90 -0.21
C SER A 28 11.73 -1.57 -0.68
N TRP A 29 11.26 -0.75 0.26
CA TRP A 29 10.69 0.56 -0.09
C TRP A 29 11.78 1.51 -0.61
N PRO A 30 11.48 2.35 -1.61
CA PRO A 30 12.42 3.35 -2.08
C PRO A 30 12.85 4.32 -0.97
N VAL A 31 14.08 4.82 -1.07
CA VAL A 31 14.73 5.70 -0.08
C VAL A 31 13.94 6.97 0.25
N PHE A 32 13.11 7.46 -0.68
CA PHE A 32 12.31 8.66 -0.50
C PHE A 32 10.96 8.40 0.18
N THR A 33 10.47 7.15 0.21
CA THR A 33 9.14 6.81 0.75
C THR A 33 8.97 7.19 2.23
N PRO A 34 9.96 7.02 3.13
CA PRO A 34 9.85 7.46 4.52
C PRO A 34 9.63 8.96 4.71
N HIS A 35 9.80 9.78 3.66
CA HIS A 35 9.62 11.23 3.69
C HIS A 35 8.22 11.68 3.23
N ASP A 36 7.31 10.75 2.94
CA ASP A 36 5.89 11.06 2.86
C ASP A 36 5.39 11.51 4.24
N MET A 37 4.87 12.73 4.32
CA MET A 37 4.48 13.35 5.59
C MET A 37 3.25 12.67 6.23
N VAL A 38 2.33 12.14 5.43
CA VAL A 38 1.15 11.44 5.96
C VAL A 38 1.56 10.08 6.49
N ALA A 39 2.36 9.34 5.73
CA ALA A 39 2.90 8.05 6.17
C ALA A 39 3.75 8.21 7.44
N SER A 40 4.68 9.17 7.45
CA SER A 40 5.57 9.43 8.59
C SER A 40 4.81 9.78 9.87
N ALA A 41 3.65 10.44 9.77
CA ALA A 41 2.87 10.84 10.93
C ALA A 41 1.93 9.74 11.45
N LEU A 42 1.42 8.87 10.57
CA LEU A 42 0.26 8.03 10.87
C LEU A 42 0.50 6.52 10.67
N LEU A 43 1.39 6.09 9.79
CA LEU A 43 1.51 4.67 9.42
C LEU A 43 1.97 3.79 10.60
N SER A 44 2.96 4.26 11.37
CA SER A 44 3.49 3.54 12.54
C SER A 44 2.45 3.25 13.61
N ARG A 45 1.39 4.06 13.66
CA ARG A 45 0.28 3.92 14.61
C ARG A 45 -0.79 2.93 14.17
N VAL A 46 -0.85 2.57 12.89
CA VAL A 46 -1.91 1.70 12.34
C VAL A 46 -2.01 0.35 13.07
N PRO A 47 -0.89 -0.37 13.34
CA PRO A 47 -0.93 -1.61 14.11
C PRO A 47 -1.56 -1.48 15.50
N GLU A 48 -1.38 -0.35 16.17
CA GLU A 48 -1.89 -0.08 17.53
C GLU A 48 -3.34 0.44 17.53
N ASP A 49 -3.65 1.34 16.59
CA ASP A 49 -4.95 2.03 16.54
C ASP A 49 -6.02 1.23 15.78
N PHE A 50 -5.61 0.32 14.88
CA PHE A 50 -6.50 -0.53 14.07
C PHE A 50 -6.04 -2.01 14.01
N PRO A 51 -5.69 -2.66 15.15
CA PRO A 51 -5.13 -4.01 15.17
C PRO A 51 -6.06 -5.07 14.56
N GLN A 52 -7.37 -4.84 14.62
CA GLN A 52 -8.39 -5.73 14.07
C GLN A 52 -8.46 -5.73 12.54
N TYR A 53 -7.84 -4.74 11.90
CA TYR A 53 -7.68 -4.64 10.44
C TYR A 53 -6.30 -5.09 9.97
N CYS A 54 -5.37 -5.37 10.88
CA CYS A 54 -3.99 -5.69 10.56
C CYS A 54 -3.70 -7.17 10.79
N VAL A 55 -2.75 -7.72 10.04
CA VAL A 55 -2.29 -9.10 10.15
C VAL A 55 -0.77 -9.18 10.12
N ALA A 56 -0.19 -10.16 10.80
CA ALA A 56 1.22 -10.51 10.70
C ALA A 56 1.37 -12.00 10.35
N ALA A 57 2.41 -12.33 9.60
CA ALA A 57 2.86 -13.69 9.38
C ALA A 57 4.14 -13.95 10.19
N THR A 58 4.21 -15.09 10.86
CA THR A 58 5.41 -15.54 11.56
C THR A 58 5.88 -16.88 11.01
N ASP A 59 7.20 -17.08 10.97
CA ASP A 59 7.87 -18.38 10.82
C ASP A 59 8.53 -18.72 12.17
N GLY A 60 7.91 -19.63 12.93
CA GLY A 60 8.19 -19.75 14.36
C GLY A 60 7.96 -18.42 15.08
N ASP A 61 8.99 -17.90 15.74
CA ASP A 61 8.95 -16.62 16.48
C ASP A 61 9.35 -15.40 15.62
N ARG A 62 9.82 -15.59 14.39
CA ARG A 62 10.25 -14.48 13.51
C ARG A 62 9.04 -13.93 12.75
N VAL A 63 8.84 -12.62 12.77
CA VAL A 63 7.89 -11.96 11.85
C VAL A 63 8.49 -11.96 10.45
N VAL A 64 7.72 -12.40 9.45
CA VAL A 64 8.17 -12.55 8.07
C VAL A 64 7.27 -11.84 7.05
N ALA A 65 6.11 -11.35 7.48
CA ALA A 65 5.31 -10.41 6.70
C ALA A 65 4.37 -9.60 7.59
N ARG A 66 3.98 -8.41 7.13
CA ARG A 66 2.88 -7.61 7.71
C ARG A 66 1.87 -7.22 6.64
N GLY A 67 0.62 -7.08 7.05
CA GLY A 67 -0.45 -6.51 6.25
C GLY A 67 -1.18 -5.46 7.08
N LEU A 68 -1.24 -4.23 6.59
CA LEU A 68 -1.91 -3.12 7.27
C LEU A 68 -3.13 -2.68 6.48
N ALA A 69 -4.23 -2.43 7.17
CA ALA A 69 -5.44 -1.83 6.62
C ALA A 69 -6.08 -0.90 7.64
N VAL A 70 -6.88 0.03 7.15
CA VAL A 70 -7.61 1.00 7.97
C VAL A 70 -9.06 1.10 7.52
N PRO A 71 -10.00 1.29 8.44
CA PRO A 71 -11.37 1.64 8.11
C PRO A 71 -11.51 3.16 7.94
N PHE A 72 -12.44 3.59 7.09
CA PHE A 72 -12.76 5.00 6.92
C PHE A 72 -14.23 5.18 6.55
N ASN A 73 -14.74 6.40 6.74
CA ASN A 73 -16.02 6.82 6.24
C ASN A 73 -15.86 7.40 4.83
N SER A 74 -16.52 6.78 3.85
CA SER A 74 -16.54 7.17 2.44
C SER A 74 -17.75 8.03 2.03
N VAL A 75 -18.70 8.25 2.94
CA VAL A 75 -20.02 8.85 2.65
C VAL A 75 -20.25 10.22 3.29
N LEU A 76 -19.34 10.68 4.15
CA LEU A 76 -19.35 12.07 4.64
C LEU A 76 -19.17 13.05 3.47
N ASP A 77 -19.62 14.28 3.67
CA ASP A 77 -19.53 15.33 2.66
C ASP A 77 -18.09 15.50 2.14
N GLY A 78 -17.95 15.57 0.81
CA GLY A 78 -16.67 15.64 0.12
C GLY A 78 -15.81 14.37 0.16
N ARG A 79 -16.38 13.20 0.48
CA ARG A 79 -15.67 11.91 0.48
C ARG A 79 -16.21 10.95 -0.56
N GLU A 80 -15.38 9.96 -0.89
CA GLU A 80 -15.68 8.90 -1.82
C GLU A 80 -14.92 7.64 -1.40
N GLU A 81 -15.30 6.46 -1.93
CA GLU A 81 -14.61 5.20 -1.61
C GLU A 81 -13.19 5.14 -2.18
N MET A 82 -12.96 5.75 -3.35
CA MET A 82 -11.73 5.61 -4.12
C MET A 82 -11.17 6.99 -4.51
N PRO A 83 -10.74 7.79 -3.51
CA PRO A 83 -10.27 9.15 -3.74
C PRO A 83 -9.05 9.18 -4.66
N ASP A 84 -8.94 10.24 -5.46
CA ASP A 84 -7.79 10.43 -6.36
C ASP A 84 -6.46 10.54 -5.61
N GLN A 85 -6.49 11.01 -4.36
CA GLN A 85 -5.31 11.03 -3.49
C GLN A 85 -5.08 9.74 -2.70
N GLY A 86 -5.78 8.66 -3.09
CA GLY A 86 -5.38 7.28 -2.80
C GLY A 86 -5.07 6.98 -1.34
N TRP A 87 -3.88 6.41 -1.15
CA TRP A 87 -3.31 5.92 0.10
C TRP A 87 -3.24 7.01 1.19
N ASP A 88 -2.71 8.19 0.87
CA ASP A 88 -2.60 9.31 1.83
C ASP A 88 -3.97 9.73 2.35
N ARG A 89 -4.94 9.81 1.43
CA ARG A 89 -6.29 10.27 1.78
C ARG A 89 -6.99 9.32 2.73
N VAL A 90 -6.96 8.03 2.43
CA VAL A 90 -7.65 7.03 3.26
C VAL A 90 -6.98 6.88 4.63
N LEU A 91 -5.64 6.98 4.71
CA LEU A 91 -4.93 7.00 5.99
C LEU A 91 -5.32 8.22 6.84
N ALA A 92 -5.32 9.42 6.24
CA ALA A 92 -5.73 10.64 6.94
C ALA A 92 -7.21 10.61 7.38
N TRP A 93 -8.12 10.10 6.53
CA TRP A 93 -9.53 9.96 6.88
C TRP A 93 -9.76 8.95 7.99
N ALA A 94 -9.08 7.79 7.97
CA ALA A 94 -9.20 6.79 9.03
C ALA A 94 -8.89 7.36 10.41
N PHE A 95 -7.78 8.09 10.54
CA PHE A 95 -7.42 8.72 11.81
C PHE A 95 -8.35 9.87 12.20
N ARG A 96 -8.83 10.65 11.22
CA ARG A 96 -9.84 11.68 11.47
C ARG A 96 -11.14 11.07 11.99
N ASP A 97 -11.60 9.99 11.38
CA ASP A 97 -12.85 9.33 11.76
C ASP A 97 -12.74 8.69 13.13
N ARG A 98 -11.63 8.01 13.42
CA ARG A 98 -11.32 7.50 14.77
C ARG A 98 -11.35 8.60 15.81
N ARG A 99 -10.71 9.75 15.54
CA ARG A 99 -10.67 10.88 16.48
C ARG A 99 -12.05 11.47 16.77
N HIS A 100 -12.93 11.49 15.76
CA HIS A 100 -14.26 12.09 15.87
C HIS A 100 -15.38 11.08 16.16
N GLY A 101 -15.08 9.79 16.26
CA GLY A 101 -16.07 8.74 16.47
C GLY A 101 -17.03 8.56 15.29
N ASN A 102 -16.60 8.88 14.07
CA ASN A 102 -17.44 8.71 12.88
C ASN A 102 -17.61 7.20 12.58
N ALA A 103 -18.82 6.81 12.18
CA ALA A 103 -19.06 5.46 11.67
C ALA A 103 -18.19 5.18 10.45
N VAL A 104 -17.68 3.96 10.31
CA VAL A 104 -16.86 3.55 9.16
C VAL A 104 -17.73 2.80 8.15
N THR A 105 -17.51 3.05 6.86
CA THR A 105 -18.34 2.49 5.77
C THR A 105 -17.53 1.70 4.74
N ALA A 106 -16.20 1.84 4.77
CA ALA A 106 -15.28 1.12 3.90
C ALA A 106 -13.99 0.77 4.64
N ALA A 107 -13.24 -0.18 4.10
CA ALA A 107 -11.90 -0.53 4.55
C ALA A 107 -10.91 -0.48 3.37
N SER A 108 -9.74 0.09 3.62
CA SER A 108 -8.64 0.13 2.65
C SER A 108 -7.41 -0.58 3.19
N ALA A 109 -6.85 -1.49 2.39
CA ALA A 109 -5.48 -1.94 2.56
C ALA A 109 -4.52 -0.74 2.35
N LEU A 110 -3.45 -0.71 3.13
CA LEU A 110 -2.36 0.27 3.01
C LEU A 110 -1.11 -0.41 2.46
N GLU A 111 -0.74 -1.56 3.01
CA GLU A 111 0.41 -2.32 2.52
C GLU A 111 0.31 -3.81 2.84
N ILE A 112 1.03 -4.59 2.04
CA ILE A 112 1.45 -5.95 2.36
C ILE A 112 2.94 -5.99 2.09
N SER A 113 3.72 -6.19 3.14
CA SER A 113 5.17 -6.22 3.09
C SER A 113 5.64 -7.60 3.51
N VAL A 114 6.45 -8.25 2.67
CA VAL A 114 7.02 -9.59 2.91
C VAL A 114 8.52 -9.42 3.04
N ASP A 115 9.09 -10.04 4.07
CA ASP A 115 10.52 -10.06 4.32
C ASP A 115 11.28 -10.61 3.09
N ALA A 116 12.39 -9.97 2.74
CA ALA A 116 13.17 -10.29 1.55
C ALA A 116 13.56 -11.78 1.45
N ASP A 117 13.85 -12.45 2.57
CA ASP A 117 14.24 -13.86 2.60
C ASP A 117 13.07 -14.83 2.33
N HIS A 118 11.84 -14.30 2.36
CA HIS A 118 10.57 -15.01 2.25
C HIS A 118 9.82 -14.70 0.95
N LEU A 119 10.41 -13.91 0.05
CA LEU A 119 9.86 -13.63 -1.27
C LEU A 119 9.78 -14.90 -2.14
N GLY A 120 8.87 -14.90 -3.11
CA GLY A 120 8.70 -16.01 -4.06
C GLY A 120 7.99 -17.25 -3.53
N ARG A 121 7.61 -17.29 -2.24
CA ARG A 121 6.97 -18.46 -1.60
C ARG A 121 5.43 -18.41 -1.60
N GLY A 122 4.82 -17.49 -2.35
CA GLY A 122 3.36 -17.33 -2.41
C GLY A 122 2.73 -16.65 -1.18
N LEU A 123 3.53 -16.19 -0.21
CA LEU A 123 3.05 -15.59 1.04
C LEU A 123 2.15 -14.36 0.80
N SER A 124 2.40 -13.57 -0.25
CA SER A 124 1.60 -12.38 -0.53
C SER A 124 0.12 -12.69 -0.82
N TYR A 125 -0.19 -13.84 -1.45
CA TYR A 125 -1.58 -14.29 -1.65
C TYR A 125 -2.25 -14.62 -0.32
N ARG A 126 -1.53 -15.33 0.57
CA ARG A 126 -2.02 -15.70 1.90
C ARG A 126 -2.25 -14.46 2.77
N MET A 127 -1.34 -13.49 2.71
CA MET A 127 -1.45 -12.20 3.41
C MET A 127 -2.64 -11.38 2.90
N LEU A 128 -2.83 -11.27 1.58
CA LEU A 128 -3.97 -10.56 1.00
C LEU A 128 -5.30 -11.20 1.41
N SER A 129 -5.38 -12.53 1.36
CA SER A 129 -6.55 -13.28 1.81
C SER A 129 -6.82 -13.08 3.31
N ALA A 130 -5.78 -13.08 4.15
CA ALA A 130 -5.92 -12.80 5.59
C ALA A 130 -6.40 -11.38 5.88
N LEU A 131 -5.89 -10.38 5.15
CA LEU A 131 -6.29 -8.97 5.29
C LEU A 131 -7.75 -8.76 4.86
N ARG A 132 -8.19 -9.43 3.78
CA ARG A 132 -9.61 -9.46 3.36
C ARG A 132 -10.51 -10.05 4.44
N ARG A 133 -10.13 -11.19 5.02
CA ARG A 133 -10.88 -11.79 6.14
C ARG A 133 -10.90 -10.89 7.38
N ALA A 134 -9.81 -10.16 7.66
CA ALA A 134 -9.77 -9.21 8.77
C ALA A 134 -10.79 -8.08 8.57
N ALA A 135 -10.85 -7.47 7.39
CA ALA A 135 -11.88 -6.47 7.06
C ALA A 135 -13.30 -7.07 7.10
N GLY A 136 -13.51 -8.27 6.55
CA GLY A 136 -14.82 -8.95 6.58
C GLY A 136 -15.33 -9.23 7.99
N ARG A 137 -14.46 -9.61 8.93
CA ARG A 137 -14.84 -9.79 10.35
C ARG A 137 -15.29 -8.50 11.03
N GLN A 138 -14.94 -7.35 10.48
CA GLN A 138 -15.41 -6.04 10.96
C GLN A 138 -16.69 -5.57 10.25
N GLY A 139 -17.29 -6.41 9.40
CA GLY A 139 -18.54 -6.14 8.71
C GLY A 139 -18.39 -5.43 7.37
N HIS A 140 -17.19 -5.37 6.78
CA HIS A 140 -17.01 -4.77 5.46
C HIS A 140 -17.25 -5.79 4.34
N ASP A 141 -18.10 -5.41 3.38
CA ASP A 141 -18.39 -6.22 2.19
C ASP A 141 -17.28 -6.18 1.13
N ALA A 142 -16.30 -5.30 1.29
CA ALA A 142 -15.17 -5.18 0.39
C ALA A 142 -13.92 -4.65 1.10
N LEU A 143 -12.75 -5.03 0.59
CA LEU A 143 -11.47 -4.41 0.89
C LEU A 143 -10.99 -3.66 -0.36
N LEU A 144 -10.85 -2.35 -0.24
CA LEU A 144 -10.25 -1.50 -1.26
C LEU A 144 -8.73 -1.51 -1.11
N ALA A 145 -7.98 -1.38 -2.20
CA ALA A 145 -6.53 -1.31 -2.15
C ALA A 145 -6.00 -0.32 -3.19
N PRO A 146 -5.34 0.78 -2.80
CA PRO A 146 -4.59 1.64 -3.70
C PRO A 146 -3.23 0.99 -3.94
N VAL A 147 -3.18 0.08 -4.90
CA VAL A 147 -2.01 -0.75 -5.18
C VAL A 147 -0.92 0.04 -5.86
N ARG A 148 0.29 0.00 -5.30
CA ARG A 148 1.54 0.43 -5.91
C ARG A 148 2.11 -0.68 -6.81
N PRO A 149 2.07 -0.59 -8.15
CA PRO A 149 2.58 -1.65 -9.02
C PRO A 149 4.10 -1.81 -8.87
N THR A 150 4.58 -3.05 -8.74
CA THR A 150 5.98 -3.30 -8.35
C THR A 150 6.97 -3.14 -9.51
N ALA A 151 6.53 -3.31 -10.76
CA ALA A 151 7.38 -3.20 -11.94
C ALA A 151 7.26 -1.85 -12.67
N LYS A 152 6.34 -0.96 -12.25
CA LYS A 152 6.08 0.32 -12.93
C LYS A 152 7.29 1.26 -12.94
N HIS A 153 8.17 1.15 -11.96
CA HIS A 153 9.40 1.95 -11.86
C HIS A 153 10.39 1.69 -13.02
N LEU A 154 10.21 0.62 -13.80
CA LEU A 154 11.00 0.35 -15.01
C LEU A 154 10.59 1.24 -16.19
N ASP A 155 9.38 1.81 -16.15
CA ASP A 155 8.81 2.67 -17.18
C ASP A 155 8.21 3.95 -16.54
N PRO A 156 8.97 4.75 -15.78
CA PRO A 156 8.40 5.82 -14.96
C PRO A 156 7.68 6.89 -15.79
N ARG A 157 8.15 7.16 -17.02
CA ARG A 157 7.51 8.12 -17.96
C ARG A 157 6.20 7.65 -18.58
N VAL A 158 5.91 6.35 -18.57
CA VAL A 158 4.67 5.82 -19.15
C VAL A 158 3.50 6.16 -18.21
N PRO A 159 2.42 6.81 -18.68
CA PRO A 159 1.25 7.08 -17.86
C PRO A 159 0.69 5.80 -17.24
N MET A 160 0.26 5.84 -15.97
CA MET A 160 -0.25 4.66 -15.27
C MET A 160 -1.43 4.00 -16.01
N THR A 161 -2.30 4.80 -16.64
CA THR A 161 -3.44 4.30 -17.42
C THR A 161 -3.01 3.51 -18.67
N GLU A 162 -1.88 3.87 -19.30
CA GLU A 162 -1.31 3.12 -20.42
C GLU A 162 -0.56 1.88 -19.92
N TYR A 163 0.25 2.03 -18.86
CA TYR A 163 0.96 0.91 -18.23
C TYR A 163 0.00 -0.23 -17.86
N LEU A 164 -1.16 0.11 -17.29
CA LEU A 164 -2.19 -0.85 -16.92
C LEU A 164 -2.89 -1.54 -18.09
N ARG A 165 -2.67 -1.13 -19.34
CA ARG A 165 -3.17 -1.87 -20.52
C ARG A 165 -2.26 -3.03 -20.89
N ARG A 166 -1.02 -3.06 -20.39
CA ARG A 166 -0.07 -4.14 -20.69
C ARG A 166 -0.58 -5.46 -20.08
N ARG A 167 -0.57 -6.51 -20.91
CA ARG A 167 -1.04 -7.86 -20.57
C ARG A 167 0.01 -8.88 -20.98
N ARG A 168 0.01 -10.01 -20.27
CA ARG A 168 0.72 -11.23 -20.68
C ARG A 168 -0.12 -11.99 -21.72
N ASP A 169 0.47 -13.00 -22.34
CA ASP A 169 -0.22 -13.89 -23.29
C ASP A 169 -1.43 -14.62 -22.68
N ASP A 170 -1.40 -14.85 -21.36
CA ASP A 170 -2.51 -15.42 -20.59
C ASP A 170 -3.65 -14.43 -20.28
N GLY A 171 -3.59 -13.21 -20.81
CA GLY A 171 -4.61 -12.17 -20.63
C GLY A 171 -4.59 -11.48 -19.25
N LEU A 172 -3.67 -11.82 -18.36
CA LEU A 172 -3.53 -11.19 -17.05
C LEU A 172 -2.65 -9.94 -17.09
N PRO A 173 -2.75 -9.04 -16.08
CA PRO A 173 -1.86 -7.88 -15.97
C PRO A 173 -0.38 -8.25 -16.06
N ALA A 174 0.39 -7.45 -16.81
CA ALA A 174 1.83 -7.65 -16.94
C ALA A 174 2.56 -7.38 -15.61
N ASP A 175 2.14 -6.36 -14.85
CA ASP A 175 2.71 -6.06 -13.54
C ASP A 175 2.52 -7.23 -12.55
N PRO A 176 3.58 -7.69 -11.87
CA PRO A 176 3.49 -8.83 -10.96
C PRO A 176 2.50 -8.64 -9.81
N TRP A 177 2.48 -7.46 -9.20
CA TRP A 177 1.68 -7.22 -8.01
C TRP A 177 0.20 -6.97 -8.34
N VAL A 178 -0.06 -6.21 -9.40
CA VAL A 178 -1.43 -6.07 -9.93
C VAL A 178 -1.99 -7.44 -10.35
N ARG A 179 -1.16 -8.32 -10.93
CA ARG A 179 -1.57 -9.68 -11.28
C ARG A 179 -1.90 -10.54 -10.07
N VAL A 180 -1.20 -10.38 -8.94
CA VAL A 180 -1.56 -11.08 -7.68
C VAL A 180 -2.98 -10.69 -7.26
N HIS A 181 -3.28 -9.40 -7.25
CA HIS A 181 -4.60 -8.89 -6.90
C HIS A 181 -5.71 -9.41 -7.84
N VAL A 182 -5.50 -9.34 -9.16
CA VAL A 182 -6.49 -9.83 -10.13
C VAL A 182 -6.69 -11.35 -10.03
N LYS A 183 -5.62 -12.13 -9.87
CA LYS A 183 -5.73 -13.58 -9.65
C LYS A 183 -6.47 -13.94 -8.35
N ALA A 184 -6.45 -13.05 -7.35
CA ALA A 184 -7.20 -13.22 -6.12
C ALA A 184 -8.69 -12.79 -6.22
N GLY A 185 -9.17 -12.47 -7.44
CA GLY A 185 -10.53 -12.02 -7.71
C GLY A 185 -10.74 -10.52 -7.55
N GLY A 186 -9.65 -9.74 -7.47
CA GLY A 186 -9.72 -8.29 -7.39
C GLY A 186 -10.06 -7.65 -8.74
N THR A 187 -10.91 -6.63 -8.72
CA THR A 187 -11.29 -5.83 -9.90
C THR A 187 -10.50 -4.53 -9.90
N ILE A 188 -9.81 -4.22 -11.01
CA ILE A 188 -9.15 -2.92 -11.20
C ILE A 188 -10.24 -1.88 -11.47
N GLU A 189 -10.34 -0.86 -10.62
CA GLU A 189 -11.41 0.15 -10.65
C GLU A 189 -10.96 1.40 -11.40
N LYS A 190 -9.93 2.09 -10.89
CA LYS A 190 -9.38 3.31 -11.47
C LYS A 190 -7.94 3.55 -11.01
N VAL A 191 -7.26 4.48 -11.66
CA VAL A 191 -5.99 5.03 -11.16
C VAL A 191 -6.29 6.05 -10.06
N ALA A 192 -5.50 6.03 -8.99
CA ALA A 192 -5.41 7.10 -7.99
C ALA A 192 -4.20 7.97 -8.37
N PRO A 193 -4.38 9.08 -9.10
CA PRO A 193 -3.26 9.79 -9.74
C PRO A 193 -2.31 10.46 -8.75
N ALA A 194 -2.73 10.73 -7.51
CA ALA A 194 -1.95 11.42 -6.49
C ALA A 194 -1.96 10.67 -5.16
N SER A 195 -1.78 9.34 -5.21
CA SER A 195 -1.99 8.44 -4.08
C SER A 195 -1.04 8.65 -2.91
N MET A 196 0.23 8.98 -3.20
CA MET A 196 1.23 9.34 -2.20
C MET A 196 1.99 10.55 -2.69
N THR A 197 2.37 11.46 -1.79
CA THR A 197 3.13 12.67 -2.15
C THR A 197 4.34 12.86 -1.26
N VAL A 198 5.51 12.91 -1.88
CA VAL A 198 6.76 13.28 -1.19
C VAL A 198 7.19 14.65 -1.69
N SER A 199 7.34 15.60 -0.79
CA SER A 199 7.85 16.93 -1.08
C SER A 199 9.02 17.27 -0.17
N GLY A 200 9.93 18.10 -0.67
CA GLY A 200 11.11 18.49 0.08
C GLY A 200 11.93 19.53 -0.67
N SER A 201 12.87 20.17 0.01
CA SER A 201 13.84 21.06 -0.62
C SER A 201 14.78 20.28 -1.54
N LEU A 202 15.46 20.97 -2.46
CA LEU A 202 16.43 20.31 -3.33
C LEU A 202 17.59 19.70 -2.53
N ALA A 203 17.98 20.34 -1.42
CA ALA A 203 18.98 19.80 -0.50
C ALA A 203 18.53 18.46 0.12
N GLN A 204 17.28 18.36 0.55
CA GLN A 204 16.70 17.11 1.06
C GLN A 204 16.69 16.02 -0.03
N TRP A 205 16.21 16.34 -1.23
CA TRP A 205 16.17 15.38 -2.33
C TRP A 205 17.56 14.87 -2.74
N ARG A 206 18.56 15.75 -2.77
CA ARG A 206 19.98 15.37 -2.96
C ARG A 206 20.46 14.44 -1.86
N GLN A 207 20.14 14.73 -0.60
CA GLN A 207 20.51 13.88 0.54
C GLN A 207 19.87 12.49 0.46
N TRP A 208 18.59 12.41 0.11
CA TRP A 208 17.85 11.15 0.09
C TRP A 208 18.27 10.25 -1.08
N THR A 209 18.52 10.84 -2.24
CA THR A 209 18.66 10.08 -3.50
C THR A 209 20.09 10.04 -4.05
N GLY A 210 20.96 10.97 -3.61
CA GLY A 210 22.27 11.20 -4.22
C GLY A 210 22.22 11.82 -5.62
N LEU A 211 21.03 12.16 -6.14
CA LEU A 211 20.86 12.76 -7.46
C LEU A 211 21.03 14.29 -7.39
N PRO A 212 21.40 14.95 -8.51
CA PRO A 212 21.84 16.35 -8.48
C PRO A 212 20.71 17.36 -8.23
N PHE A 213 19.49 17.11 -8.74
CA PHE A 213 18.35 18.05 -8.64
C PHE A 213 18.75 19.50 -8.95
N ASP A 214 19.44 19.71 -10.08
CA ASP A 214 20.08 20.98 -10.47
C ASP A 214 19.45 21.63 -11.71
N ARG A 215 18.38 21.04 -12.25
CA ARG A 215 17.65 21.51 -13.43
C ARG A 215 16.15 21.37 -13.23
N ASP A 216 15.40 22.33 -13.75
CA ASP A 216 13.94 22.30 -13.73
C ASP A 216 13.38 21.11 -14.52
N GLY A 217 12.20 20.63 -14.10
CA GLY A 217 11.42 19.62 -14.80
C GLY A 217 11.56 18.22 -14.19
N GLN A 218 11.47 17.20 -15.05
CA GLN A 218 11.32 15.81 -14.62
C GLN A 218 12.66 15.13 -14.33
N VAL A 219 12.84 14.65 -13.09
CA VAL A 219 13.99 13.86 -12.65
C VAL A 219 13.54 12.41 -12.40
N GLU A 220 14.19 11.45 -13.07
CA GLU A 220 13.95 10.04 -12.81
C GLU A 220 14.71 9.59 -11.56
N VAL A 221 13.98 9.13 -10.55
CA VAL A 221 14.53 8.64 -9.29
C VAL A 221 14.36 7.12 -9.24
N PRO A 222 15.42 6.34 -8.92
CA PRO A 222 15.31 4.89 -8.79
C PRO A 222 14.17 4.47 -7.86
N GLY A 223 13.32 3.57 -8.34
CA GLY A 223 12.17 3.05 -7.60
C GLY A 223 10.91 3.91 -7.67
N ALA A 224 10.96 5.15 -8.18
CA ALA A 224 9.78 5.99 -8.37
C ALA A 224 8.91 5.50 -9.54
N LEU A 225 7.58 5.61 -9.39
CA LEU A 225 6.61 5.18 -10.40
C LEU A 225 6.33 6.25 -11.46
N ALA A 226 6.73 7.49 -11.18
CA ALA A 226 6.66 8.65 -12.04
C ALA A 226 7.90 9.54 -11.79
N PRO A 227 8.29 10.42 -12.74
CA PRO A 227 9.36 11.36 -12.50
C PRO A 227 9.03 12.35 -11.37
N VAL A 228 10.05 12.75 -10.62
CA VAL A 228 9.95 13.82 -9.61
C VAL A 228 10.03 15.17 -10.32
N HIS A 229 9.13 16.09 -10.00
CA HIS A 229 9.15 17.45 -10.54
C HIS A 229 10.10 18.33 -9.72
N CYS A 230 11.20 18.75 -10.31
CA CYS A 230 12.20 19.65 -9.73
C CYS A 230 11.91 21.10 -10.15
N ASP A 231 11.87 22.00 -9.18
CA ASP A 231 11.75 23.45 -9.36
C ASP A 231 12.93 24.14 -8.65
N THR A 232 13.89 24.58 -9.47
CA THR A 232 15.12 25.24 -9.01
C THR A 232 14.91 26.69 -8.65
N ALA A 233 13.91 27.35 -9.25
CA ALA A 233 13.57 28.73 -8.93
C ALA A 233 12.98 28.86 -7.51
N HIS A 234 12.22 27.86 -7.08
CA HIS A 234 11.56 27.82 -5.77
C HIS A 234 12.17 26.81 -4.78
N ASP A 235 13.38 26.31 -5.06
CA ASP A 235 14.17 25.39 -4.22
C ASP A 235 13.40 24.17 -3.66
N HIS A 236 12.59 23.51 -4.48
CA HIS A 236 11.88 22.32 -4.04
C HIS A 236 11.69 21.30 -5.16
N ALA A 237 11.44 20.05 -4.76
CA ALA A 237 10.96 19.03 -5.69
C ALA A 237 9.79 18.24 -5.08
N VAL A 238 8.90 17.79 -5.95
CA VAL A 238 7.67 17.08 -5.59
C VAL A 238 7.54 15.81 -6.40
N TYR A 239 7.41 14.70 -5.69
CA TYR A 239 7.04 13.42 -6.24
C TYR A 239 5.57 13.15 -5.95
N VAL A 240 4.81 12.82 -7.00
CA VAL A 240 3.40 12.43 -6.92
C VAL A 240 3.29 11.00 -7.43
N GLU A 241 3.05 10.05 -6.53
CA GLU A 241 2.96 8.63 -6.86
C GLU A 241 1.53 8.25 -7.32
N PRO A 242 1.37 7.70 -8.53
CA PRO A 242 0.12 7.08 -8.92
C PRO A 242 0.01 5.65 -8.37
N ASN A 243 -1.13 5.34 -7.76
CA ASN A 243 -1.51 3.96 -7.41
C ASN A 243 -2.73 3.52 -8.22
N VAL A 244 -3.15 2.29 -8.00
CA VAL A 244 -4.24 1.64 -8.74
C VAL A 244 -5.26 1.12 -7.75
N TRP A 245 -6.45 1.71 -7.74
CA TRP A 245 -7.55 1.20 -6.94
C TRP A 245 -7.98 -0.17 -7.45
N ILE A 246 -7.87 -1.16 -6.57
CA ILE A 246 -8.39 -2.51 -6.80
C ILE A 246 -9.38 -2.84 -5.69
N ARG A 247 -10.58 -3.27 -6.07
CA ARG A 247 -11.61 -3.74 -5.15
C ARG A 247 -11.53 -5.25 -5.01
N HIS A 248 -11.48 -5.72 -3.78
CA HIS A 248 -11.73 -7.12 -3.43
C HIS A 248 -13.09 -7.23 -2.77
N GLY A 249 -14.04 -7.91 -3.41
CA GLY A 249 -15.31 -8.25 -2.75
C GLY A 249 -15.09 -9.17 -1.54
N GLY A 250 -16.07 -9.21 -0.64
CA GLY A 250 -16.13 -10.13 0.49
C GLY A 250 -15.98 -11.58 0.03
N GLU A 251 -15.43 -12.44 0.89
CA GLU A 251 -15.52 -13.88 0.63
C GLU A 251 -17.01 -14.25 0.53
N PRO A 252 -17.43 -15.05 -0.47
CA PRO A 252 -18.77 -15.61 -0.45
C PRO A 252 -18.95 -16.31 0.88
N HIS A 253 -20.01 -15.99 1.62
CA HIS A 253 -20.41 -16.81 2.76
C HIS A 253 -20.63 -18.23 2.22
N THR A 254 -19.70 -19.15 2.49
CA THR A 254 -20.00 -20.57 2.39
C THR A 254 -21.04 -20.85 3.47
N ALA A 255 -22.30 -20.91 3.03
CA ALA A 255 -23.41 -21.44 3.81
C ALA A 255 -23.19 -22.91 4.18
#